data_AF-A0A0W0VBP5-F1
#
_entry.id   AF-A0A0W0VBP5-F1
#
_cell.length_a   1.000
_cell.length_b   1.000
_cell.length_c   1.000
_cell.angle_alpha   90.00
_cell.angle_beta   90.00
_cell.angle_gamma   90.00
#
_symmetry.space_group_name_H-M   'P 1'
#
loop_
_entity.id
_entity.type
_entity.pdbx_description
1 polymer ?
#
loop_
_entity_poly.entity_id
_entity_poly.type
_entity_poly.pdbx_seq_one_letter_code
_entity_poly.pdbx_strand_id
1 'polypeptide(L)'
;MNDEHKELTFIESVDEELHDNILRLDQKLKGLQAEITAKIDSLAYEKDQSAQQRKEQLLALSDEVSKAINGIKRLVNLVVSEDFTPEEFNEMNEESLDALREVFKDSVDQISKIKEKF
;
A
#
# COMPACT_ATOMS: atom_id res chain seq x y z
N MET A 1 -17.71 -18.18 -31.13
CA MET A 1 -16.73 -18.27 -30.03
C MET A 1 -16.95 -17.00 -29.24
N ASN A 2 -17.48 -17.11 -28.02
CA ASN A 2 -17.60 -15.96 -27.14
C ASN A 2 -16.19 -15.75 -26.57
N ASP A 3 -15.44 -14.82 -27.13
CA ASP A 3 -14.30 -14.26 -26.44
C ASP A 3 -14.88 -13.40 -25.31
N GLU A 4 -15.08 -14.02 -24.15
CA GLU A 4 -15.29 -13.28 -22.90
C GLU A 4 -13.96 -12.58 -22.61
N HIS A 5 -13.82 -11.35 -23.10
CA HIS A 5 -12.78 -10.44 -22.64
C HIS A 5 -12.99 -10.24 -21.15
N LYS A 6 -12.19 -10.94 -20.34
CA LYS A 6 -12.21 -10.80 -18.89
C LYS A 6 -11.45 -9.51 -18.59
N GLU A 7 -12.15 -8.50 -18.07
CA GLU A 7 -11.52 -7.31 -17.48
C GLU A 7 -10.44 -7.78 -16.49
N LEU A 8 -9.19 -7.45 -16.78
CA LEU A 8 -8.07 -7.73 -15.90
C LEU A 8 -7.84 -6.53 -14.99
N THR A 9 -7.68 -6.79 -13.71
CA THR A 9 -7.22 -5.76 -12.77
C THR A 9 -5.71 -5.60 -12.86
N PHE A 10 -5.20 -4.43 -12.47
CA PHE A 10 -3.77 -4.13 -12.49
C PHE A 10 -2.95 -5.18 -11.73
N ILE A 11 -3.48 -5.66 -10.60
CA ILE A 11 -2.78 -6.67 -9.80
C ILE A 11 -2.73 -8.04 -10.50
N GLU A 12 -3.69 -8.35 -11.38
CA GLU A 12 -3.71 -9.56 -12.21
C GLU A 12 -2.84 -9.40 -13.47
N SER A 13 -2.49 -8.17 -13.86
CA SER A 13 -1.76 -7.87 -15.08
C SER A 13 -0.27 -7.62 -14.88
N VAL A 14 0.23 -7.54 -13.65
CA VAL A 14 1.66 -7.31 -13.37
C VAL A 14 2.41 -8.61 -13.08
N ASP A 15 3.74 -8.56 -13.19
CA ASP A 15 4.61 -9.68 -12.79
C ASP A 15 4.49 -10.03 -11.29
N GLU A 16 4.91 -11.27 -10.96
CA GLU A 16 4.82 -11.84 -9.62
C GLU A 16 5.61 -11.03 -8.58
N GLU A 17 6.74 -10.42 -8.95
CA GLU A 17 7.56 -9.66 -8.01
C GLU A 17 6.89 -8.34 -7.61
N LEU A 18 6.37 -7.58 -8.58
CA LEU A 18 5.61 -6.37 -8.32
C LEU A 18 4.32 -6.68 -7.57
N HIS A 19 3.61 -7.74 -7.96
CA HIS A 19 2.43 -8.24 -7.24
C HIS A 19 2.73 -8.48 -5.76
N ASP A 20 3.77 -9.24 -5.45
CA ASP A 20 4.13 -9.59 -4.09
C ASP A 20 4.59 -8.38 -3.27
N ASN A 21 5.31 -7.44 -3.90
CA ASN A 21 5.74 -6.22 -3.25
C ASN A 21 4.55 -5.31 -2.89
N ILE A 22 3.54 -5.22 -3.76
CA ILE A 22 2.29 -4.48 -3.48
C ILE A 22 1.56 -5.11 -2.28
N LEU A 23 1.36 -6.43 -2.29
CA LEU A 23 0.66 -7.12 -1.19
C LEU A 23 1.42 -7.02 0.13
N ARG A 24 2.75 -7.13 0.09
CA ARG A 24 3.61 -6.99 1.26
C ARG A 24 3.53 -5.58 1.83
N LEU A 25 3.53 -4.54 0.99
CA LEU A 25 3.38 -3.16 1.45
C LEU A 25 2.01 -2.93 2.11
N ASP A 26 0.92 -3.40 1.49
CA ASP A 26 -0.43 -3.29 2.04
C ASP A 26 -0.54 -3.96 3.42
N GLN A 27 0.01 -5.18 3.57
CA GLN A 27 0.04 -5.88 4.86
C GLN A 27 0.84 -5.11 5.91
N LYS A 28 2.01 -4.56 5.55
CA LYS A 28 2.84 -3.79 6.48
C LYS A 28 2.16 -2.50 6.92
N LEU A 29 1.52 -1.77 6.00
CA LEU A 29 0.76 -0.56 6.32
C LEU A 29 -0.43 -0.86 7.23
N LYS A 30 -1.17 -1.96 6.99
CA LYS A 30 -2.25 -2.41 7.88
C LYS A 30 -1.74 -2.77 9.27
N GLY A 31 -0.58 -3.42 9.36
CA GLY A 31 0.09 -3.69 10.64
C GLY A 31 0.44 -2.40 11.38
N LEU A 32 1.07 -1.44 10.69
CA LEU A 32 1.41 -0.13 11.24
C LEU A 32 0.17 0.64 11.71
N GLN A 33 -0.91 0.62 10.93
CA GLN A 33 -2.19 1.24 11.28
C GLN A 33 -2.76 0.67 12.59
N ALA A 34 -2.70 -0.65 12.78
CA ALA A 34 -3.16 -1.30 14.00
C ALA A 34 -2.31 -0.88 15.22
N GLU A 35 -0.98 -0.80 15.06
CA GLU A 35 -0.06 -0.36 16.11
C GLU A 35 -0.27 1.11 16.50
N ILE A 36 -0.47 2.00 15.53
CA ILE A 36 -0.79 3.41 15.76
C ILE A 36 -2.11 3.53 16.53
N THR A 37 -3.13 2.78 16.13
CA THR A 37 -4.44 2.78 16.78
C THR A 37 -4.32 2.34 18.24
N ALA A 38 -3.61 1.24 18.51
CA ALA A 38 -3.38 0.76 19.87
C ALA A 38 -2.63 1.79 20.74
N LYS A 39 -1.66 2.53 20.17
CA LYS A 39 -0.95 3.60 20.89
C LYS A 39 -1.87 4.79 21.17
N ILE A 40 -2.71 5.20 20.23
CA ILE A 40 -3.72 6.25 20.45
C ILE A 40 -4.67 5.86 21.60
N ASP A 41 -5.12 4.61 21.61
CA ASP A 41 -6.02 4.09 22.64
C ASP A 41 -5.34 4.07 24.02
N SER A 42 -4.05 3.72 24.09
CA SER A 42 -3.28 3.77 25.35
C SER A 42 -3.17 5.19 25.92
N LEU A 43 -3.12 6.20 25.05
CA LEU A 43 -3.04 7.62 25.43
C LEU A 43 -4.42 8.22 25.77
N ALA A 44 -5.52 7.49 25.58
CA ALA A 44 -6.87 8.05 25.72
C ALA A 44 -7.21 8.56 27.13
N TYR A 45 -6.52 8.05 28.16
CA TYR A 45 -6.75 8.41 29.56
C TYR A 45 -5.68 9.33 30.15
N GLU A 46 -4.62 9.62 29.39
CA GLU A 46 -3.57 10.54 29.81
C GLU A 46 -4.04 11.99 29.65
N LYS A 47 -3.77 12.83 30.65
CA LYS A 47 -4.28 14.22 30.71
C LYS A 47 -3.19 15.29 30.64
N ASP A 48 -1.93 14.89 30.56
CA ASP A 48 -0.84 15.84 30.41
C ASP A 48 -0.74 16.33 28.95
N GLN A 49 -0.19 17.53 28.80
CA GLN A 49 -0.09 18.21 27.51
C GLN A 49 0.81 17.45 26.51
N SER A 50 1.81 16.70 27.00
CA SER A 50 2.72 15.92 26.17
C SER A 50 2.01 14.72 25.54
N ALA A 51 1.20 14.01 26.34
CA ALA A 51 0.35 12.92 25.85
C ALA A 51 -0.63 13.40 24.77
N GLN A 52 -1.26 14.56 24.96
CA GLN A 52 -2.16 15.14 23.99
C GLN A 52 -1.45 15.51 22.67
N GLN A 53 -0.26 16.13 22.74
CA GLN A 53 0.55 16.42 21.56
C GLN A 53 0.95 15.14 20.81
N ARG A 54 1.36 14.10 21.55
CA ARG A 54 1.72 12.80 20.96
C ARG A 54 0.52 12.13 20.30
N LYS A 55 -0.66 12.23 20.90
CA LYS A 55 -1.91 11.73 20.32
C LYS A 55 -2.25 12.43 19.01
N GLU A 56 -2.11 13.75 18.94
CA GLU A 56 -2.33 14.52 17.71
C GLU A 56 -1.37 14.10 16.58
N GLN A 57 -0.09 13.88 16.92
CA GLN A 57 0.91 13.38 15.96
C GLN A 57 0.55 11.98 15.45
N LEU A 58 0.12 11.08 16.33
CA LEU A 58 -0.30 9.73 15.95
C LEU A 58 -1.57 9.73 15.10
N LEU A 59 -2.52 10.64 15.37
CA LEU A 59 -3.72 10.80 14.54
C LEU A 59 -3.37 11.28 13.13
N ALA A 60 -2.45 12.24 13.00
CA ALA A 60 -1.97 12.69 11.69
C ALA A 60 -1.28 11.55 10.93
N LEU A 61 -0.42 10.78 11.60
CA LEU A 61 0.23 9.62 11.00
C LEU A 61 -0.78 8.54 10.58
N SER A 62 -1.78 8.28 11.42
CA SER A 62 -2.88 7.34 11.13
C SER A 62 -3.63 7.72 9.85
N ASP A 63 -3.91 9.01 9.65
CA ASP A 63 -4.59 9.49 8.44
C ASP A 63 -3.74 9.26 7.19
N GLU A 64 -2.44 9.56 7.25
CA GLU A 64 -1.51 9.33 6.14
C GLU A 64 -1.37 7.83 5.79
N VAL A 65 -1.23 6.95 6.80
CA VAL A 65 -1.19 5.50 6.58
C VAL A 65 -2.50 5.00 5.96
N SER A 66 -3.65 5.51 6.42
CA SER A 66 -4.95 5.16 5.84
C SER A 66 -5.08 5.62 4.38
N LYS A 67 -4.58 6.80 4.02
CA LYS A 67 -4.52 7.25 2.62
C LYS A 67 -3.66 6.34 1.77
N ALA A 68 -2.49 5.93 2.27
CA ALA A 68 -1.59 5.02 1.55
C ALA A 68 -2.26 3.66 1.28
N ILE A 69 -2.90 3.05 2.28
CA ILE A 69 -3.67 1.79 2.13
C ILE A 69 -4.76 1.95 1.08
N ASN A 70 -5.50 3.06 1.12
CA ASN A 70 -6.55 3.32 0.14
C ASN A 70 -5.99 3.57 -1.27
N GLY A 71 -4.81 4.17 -1.39
CA GLY A 71 -4.08 4.30 -2.65
C GLY A 71 -3.74 2.95 -3.26
N ILE A 72 -3.18 2.03 -2.47
CA ILE A 72 -2.88 0.66 -2.91
C ILE A 72 -4.17 -0.05 -3.34
N LYS A 73 -5.24 0.03 -2.54
CA LYS A 73 -6.55 -0.55 -2.91
C LYS A 73 -7.07 -0.02 -4.24
N ARG A 74 -6.89 1.26 -4.55
CA ARG A 74 -7.30 1.83 -5.84
C ARG A 74 -6.43 1.31 -6.97
N LEU A 75 -5.12 1.24 -6.75
CA LEU A 75 -4.18 0.71 -7.74
C LEU A 75 -4.50 -0.74 -8.09
N VAL A 76 -4.64 -1.63 -7.10
CA VAL A 76 -4.88 -3.07 -7.37
C VAL A 76 -6.20 -3.34 -8.07
N ASN A 77 -7.22 -2.50 -7.87
CA ASN A 77 -8.54 -2.63 -8.51
C ASN A 77 -8.65 -1.80 -9.80
N LEU A 78 -7.57 -1.17 -10.26
CA LEU A 78 -7.59 -0.43 -11.52
C LEU A 78 -7.74 -1.43 -12.66
N VAL A 79 -8.78 -1.26 -13.47
CA VAL A 79 -9.01 -2.10 -14.65
C VAL A 79 -7.99 -1.74 -15.73
N VAL A 80 -7.30 -2.74 -16.25
CA VAL A 80 -6.39 -2.66 -17.38
C VAL A 80 -7.15 -3.11 -18.63
N SER A 81 -6.95 -2.42 -19.76
CA SER A 81 -7.77 -2.56 -20.97
C SER A 81 -7.92 -4.01 -21.44
N GLU A 82 -9.09 -4.33 -21.98
CA GLU A 82 -9.42 -5.65 -22.57
C GLU A 82 -8.64 -5.99 -23.84
N ASP A 83 -7.93 -5.00 -24.40
CA ASP A 83 -7.25 -5.09 -25.70
C ASP A 83 -5.89 -5.80 -25.62
N PHE A 84 -5.36 -6.06 -24.42
CA PHE A 84 -4.02 -6.60 -24.22
C PHE A 84 -4.04 -7.77 -23.24
N THR A 85 -3.21 -8.78 -23.52
CA THR A 85 -2.86 -9.82 -22.55
C THR A 85 -1.98 -9.24 -21.42
N PRO A 86 -1.90 -9.91 -20.25
CA PRO A 86 -0.96 -9.51 -19.20
C PRO A 86 0.49 -9.38 -19.70
N GLU A 87 0.94 -10.29 -20.55
CA GLU A 87 2.28 -10.27 -21.12
C GLU A 87 2.51 -9.02 -21.98
N GLU A 88 1.57 -8.70 -22.89
CA GLU A 88 1.63 -7.49 -23.72
C GLU A 88 1.59 -6.22 -22.86
N PHE A 89 0.77 -6.21 -21.80
CA PHE A 89 0.74 -5.09 -20.86
C PHE A 89 2.10 -4.90 -20.16
N ASN A 90 2.74 -5.98 -19.70
CA ASN A 90 4.06 -5.89 -19.07
C ASN A 90 5.13 -5.40 -20.05
N GLU A 91 5.17 -5.95 -21.28
CA GLU A 91 6.13 -5.54 -22.30
C GLU A 91 5.95 -4.08 -22.70
N MET A 92 4.70 -3.62 -22.89
CA MET A 92 4.41 -2.23 -23.25
C MET A 92 4.74 -1.23 -22.16
N ASN A 93 4.75 -1.66 -20.89
CA ASN A 93 4.92 -0.80 -19.73
C ASN A 93 6.18 -1.12 -18.91
N GLU A 94 7.12 -1.91 -19.44
CA GLU A 94 8.27 -2.48 -18.73
C GLU A 94 9.01 -1.44 -17.87
N GLU A 95 9.43 -0.31 -18.48
CA GLU A 95 10.16 0.74 -17.76
C GLU A 95 9.34 1.35 -16.61
N SER A 96 8.04 1.53 -16.81
CA SER A 96 7.15 2.09 -15.79
C SER A 96 6.90 1.10 -14.66
N LEU A 97 6.75 -0.19 -14.98
CA LEU A 97 6.55 -1.26 -14.00
C LEU A 97 7.82 -1.52 -13.20
N ASP A 98 9.00 -1.47 -13.82
CA ASP A 98 10.28 -1.57 -13.14
C ASP A 98 10.50 -0.42 -12.15
N ALA A 99 10.23 0.83 -12.58
CA ALA A 99 10.29 1.98 -11.68
C ALA A 99 9.31 1.84 -10.51
N LEU A 100 8.09 1.36 -10.78
CA LEU A 100 7.09 1.10 -9.76
C LEU A 100 7.53 0.01 -8.79
N ARG A 101 8.14 -1.07 -9.29
CA ARG A 101 8.68 -2.18 -8.50
C ARG A 101 9.71 -1.70 -7.48
N GLU A 102 10.67 -0.88 -7.92
CA GLU A 102 11.67 -0.32 -7.01
C GLU A 102 11.03 0.62 -5.97
N VAL A 103 10.04 1.44 -6.36
CA VAL A 103 9.31 2.29 -5.41
C VAL A 103 8.58 1.46 -4.34
N PHE A 104 7.91 0.37 -4.72
CA PHE A 104 7.23 -0.49 -3.75
C PHE A 104 8.21 -1.21 -2.82
N LYS A 105 9.32 -1.71 -3.36
CA LYS A 105 10.39 -2.34 -2.59
C LYS A 105 11.02 -1.38 -1.58
N ASP A 106 11.39 -0.18 -2.01
CA ASP A 106 11.91 0.87 -1.13
C ASP A 106 10.89 1.25 -0.04
N SER A 107 9.61 1.34 -0.40
CA SER A 107 8.54 1.63 0.55
C SER A 107 8.38 0.53 1.60
N VAL A 108 8.46 -0.74 1.19
CA VAL A 108 8.45 -1.90 2.11
C VAL A 108 9.60 -1.81 3.12
N ASP A 109 10.80 -1.46 2.66
CA ASP A 109 11.97 -1.33 3.51
C ASP A 109 11.87 -0.13 4.46
N GLN A 110 11.36 1.01 3.98
CA GLN A 110 11.15 2.19 4.81
C GLN A 110 10.13 1.94 5.92
N ILE A 111 9.00 1.29 5.62
CA ILE A 111 7.99 0.95 6.64
C ILE A 111 8.57 -0.02 7.68
N SER A 112 9.44 -0.94 7.26
CA SER A 112 10.13 -1.85 8.20
C SER A 112 11.00 -1.07 9.20
N LYS A 113 11.77 -0.10 8.71
CA LYS A 113 12.63 0.77 9.54
C LYS A 113 11.81 1.67 10.46
N ILE A 114 10.63 2.12 10.03
CA ILE A 114 9.71 2.90 10.88
C ILE A 114 9.22 2.02 12.03
N LYS A 115 8.81 0.79 11.72
CA LYS A 115 8.32 -0.17 12.73
C LYS A 115 9.39 -0.51 13.78
N GLU A 116 10.67 -0.57 13.42
CA GLU A 116 11.77 -0.77 14.37
C GLU A 116 11.94 0.38 15.37
N LYS A 117 11.45 1.58 15.04
CA LYS A 117 11.53 2.78 15.88
C LYS A 117 10.27 3.02 16.72
N PHE A 118 9.20 2.25 16.46
CA PHE A 118 7.92 2.33 17.18
C PHE A 118 7.89 1.43 18.41
#